data_AF-A3WYL0-F1
#
_entry.id   AF-A3WYL0-F1
#
_cell.length_a   1.000
_cell.length_b   1.000
_cell.length_c   1.000
_cell.angle_alpha   90.00
_cell.angle_beta   90.00
_cell.angle_gamma   90.00
#
_symmetry.space_group_name_H-M   'P 1'
#
loop_
_entity.id
_entity.type
_entity.pdbx_description
1 polymer ?
#
loop_
_entity_poly.entity_id
_entity_poly.type
_entity_poly.pdbx_seq_one_letter_code
_entity_poly.pdbx_strand_id
1 'polypeptide(L)' 'MDEPQETPPFRRARSGQVREALDRLEGLVVDGLKHGFFDYSIACEVANGGKRQLVIRAGKSHKFTIPESEVPR' A
#
# COMPACT_ATOMS: atom_id res chain seq x y z
N MET A 1 -0.22 36.36 7.86
CA MET A 1 -0.02 35.82 6.50
C MET A 1 -0.16 34.32 6.65
N ASP A 2 -1.36 33.83 6.40
CA ASP A 2 -1.70 32.41 6.44
C ASP A 2 -1.28 31.79 5.11
N GLU A 3 -0.25 30.96 5.14
CA GLU A 3 0.11 30.08 4.02
C GLU A 3 -0.72 28.80 4.17
N PRO A 4 -1.62 28.46 3.23
CA PRO A 4 -2.36 27.21 3.29
C PRO A 4 -1.39 26.09 2.92
N GLN A 5 -0.87 25.38 3.92
CA GLN A 5 -0.14 24.15 3.69
C GLN A 5 -1.11 23.11 3.12
N GLU A 6 -1.06 22.92 1.80
CA GLU A 6 -1.66 21.77 1.12
C GLU A 6 -1.09 20.50 1.75
N THR A 7 -1.79 19.96 2.74
CA THR A 7 -1.49 18.65 3.28
C THR A 7 -1.75 17.62 2.19
N PRO A 8 -0.72 16.88 1.70
CA PRO A 8 -1.01 15.79 0.79
C PRO A 8 -1.89 14.76 1.52
N PRO A 9 -2.88 14.15 0.84
CA PRO A 9 -3.89 13.29 1.46
C PRO A 9 -3.30 12.05 2.15
N PHE A 10 -2.02 11.75 1.94
CA PHE A 10 -1.32 10.58 2.44
C PHE A 10 -0.78 10.69 3.89
N ARG A 11 -0.94 11.84 4.57
CA ARG A 11 -0.21 12.16 5.81
C ARG A 11 -0.65 11.42 7.10
N ARG A 12 -1.54 10.42 7.03
CA ARG A 12 -2.09 9.71 8.20
C ARG A 12 -1.87 8.19 8.27
N ALA A 13 -1.01 7.61 7.45
CA ALA A 13 -0.50 6.25 7.68
C ALA A 13 0.90 6.30 8.33
N ARG A 14 1.05 6.98 9.48
CA ARG A 14 2.40 7.16 10.10
C ARG A 14 2.94 5.88 10.77
N SER A 15 2.10 4.88 11.00
CA SER A 15 2.43 3.53 11.47
C SER A 15 1.25 2.63 11.13
N GLY A 16 1.43 1.60 10.30
CA GLY A 16 0.31 0.78 9.84
C GLY A 16 0.62 -0.15 8.66
N GLN A 17 -0.23 -1.16 8.49
CA GLN A 17 -0.14 -2.18 7.43
C GLN A 17 -0.19 -1.56 6.02
N VAL A 18 -0.82 -0.39 5.87
CA VAL A 18 -0.85 0.37 4.60
C VAL A 18 0.54 0.82 4.19
N ARG A 19 1.32 1.36 5.12
CA ARG A 19 2.65 1.87 4.82
C ARG A 19 3.60 0.74 4.47
N GLU A 20 3.58 -0.35 5.24
CA GLU A 20 4.36 -1.55 4.92
C GLU A 20 4.03 -2.11 3.53
N ALA A 21 2.75 -2.09 3.15
CA ALA A 21 2.34 -2.50 1.82
C ALA A 21 2.88 -1.59 0.71
N LEU A 22 2.86 -0.26 0.93
CA LEU A 22 3.38 0.72 -0.03
C LEU A 22 4.91 0.65 -0.15
N ASP A 23 5.63 0.63 0.97
CA ASP A 23 7.09 0.46 0.99
C ASP A 23 7.50 -0.84 0.29
N ARG A 24 6.72 -1.92 0.49
CA ARG A 24 6.97 -3.19 -0.19
C ARG A 24 6.70 -3.11 -1.68
N LEU A 25 5.62 -2.45 -2.09
CA LEU A 25 5.28 -2.28 -3.51
C LEU A 25 6.34 -1.45 -4.23
N GLU A 26 6.80 -0.37 -3.63
CA GLU A 26 7.87 0.48 -4.19
C GLU A 26 9.15 -0.34 -4.40
N GLY A 27 9.58 -1.10 -3.39
CA GLY A 27 10.76 -1.96 -3.51
C GLY A 27 10.62 -3.01 -4.62
N LEU A 28 9.44 -3.61 -4.77
CA LEU A 28 9.18 -4.56 -5.85
C LEU A 28 9.25 -3.89 -7.22
N VAL A 29 8.62 -2.73 -7.40
CA VAL A 29 8.66 -1.97 -8.66
C VAL A 29 10.10 -1.59 -9.04
N VAL A 30 10.87 -1.06 -8.09
CA VAL A 30 12.28 -0.70 -8.33
C VAL A 30 13.13 -1.91 -8.69
N ASP A 31 12.92 -3.05 -8.02
CA ASP A 31 13.63 -4.29 -8.34
C ASP A 31 13.25 -4.78 -9.74
N GLY A 32 11.95 -4.87 -10.05
CA GLY A 32 11.47 -5.24 -11.38
C GLY A 32 12.05 -4.37 -12.50
N LEU A 33 12.12 -3.05 -12.30
CA LEU A 33 12.72 -2.12 -13.26
C LEU A 33 14.21 -2.38 -13.49
N LYS A 34 14.96 -2.86 -12.48
CA LYS A 34 16.37 -3.24 -12.63
C LYS A 34 16.58 -4.53 -13.42
N HIS A 35 15.64 -5.48 -13.33
CA HIS A 35 15.73 -6.80 -13.98
C HIS A 35 15.12 -6.81 -15.40
N GLY A 36 14.29 -5.82 -15.74
CA GLY A 36 13.82 -5.55 -17.11
C GLY A 36 12.38 -5.95 -17.39
N PHE A 37 11.97 -7.18 -17.05
CA PHE A 37 10.59 -7.64 -17.20
C PHE A 37 10.04 -8.14 -15.87
N PHE A 38 8.88 -7.63 -15.46
CA PHE A 38 8.18 -8.05 -14.25
C PHE A 38 6.67 -7.99 -14.44
N ASP A 39 5.97 -8.96 -13.86
CA ASP A 39 4.52 -8.98 -13.74
C ASP A 39 4.14 -9.05 -12.26
N TYR A 40 3.37 -8.05 -11.82
CA TYR A 40 2.86 -7.97 -10.45
C TYR A 40 1.34 -7.91 -10.47
N SER A 41 0.72 -8.71 -9.60
CA SER A 41 -0.73 -8.69 -9.42
C SER A 41 -1.06 -8.20 -8.01
N ILE A 42 -1.90 -7.17 -7.93
CA ILE A 42 -2.41 -6.63 -6.66
C ILE A 42 -3.89 -6.98 -6.57
N ALA A 43 -4.29 -7.63 -5.48
CA ALA A 43 -5.68 -7.89 -5.17
C ALA A 43 -6.02 -7.27 -3.82
N CYS A 44 -7.15 -6.58 -3.74
CA CYS A 44 -7.67 -6.06 -2.48
C CYS A 44 -9.08 -6.61 -2.29
N GLU A 45 -9.33 -7.24 -1.15
CA GLU A 45 -10.65 -7.74 -0.78
C GLU A 45 -11.08 -7.11 0.54
N VAL A 46 -12.34 -6.68 0.61
CA VAL A 46 -12.94 -6.22 1.88
C VAL A 46 -13.47 -7.46 2.59
N ALA A 47 -12.77 -7.89 3.63
CA ALA A 47 -13.20 -8.99 4.48
C ALA A 47 -14.31 -8.53 5.45
N ASN A 48 -15.05 -9.51 5.99
CA ASN A 48 -16.06 -9.26 7.00
C ASN A 48 -15.47 -8.52 8.22
N GLY A 49 -16.09 -7.38 8.57
CA GLY A 49 -15.64 -6.50 9.66
C GLY A 49 -14.82 -5.28 9.21
N GLY A 50 -14.94 -4.83 7.95
CA GLY A 50 -14.36 -3.58 7.45
C GLY A 50 -12.85 -3.64 7.18
N LYS A 51 -12.21 -4.77 7.47
CA LYS A 51 -10.79 -5.00 7.20
C LYS A 51 -10.58 -5.25 5.71
N ARG A 52 -9.56 -4.64 5.13
CA ARG A 52 -9.15 -4.83 3.74
C ARG A 52 -7.92 -5.75 3.71
N GLN A 53 -8.04 -6.90 3.07
CA GLN A 53 -6.91 -7.77 2.80
C GLN A 53 -6.31 -7.37 1.47
N LEU A 54 -5.10 -6.82 1.51
CA LEU A 54 -4.30 -6.51 0.34
C LEU A 54 -3.29 -7.65 0.11
N VAL A 55 -3.27 -8.18 -1.11
CA VAL A 55 -2.34 -9.23 -1.51
C VAL A 55 -1.55 -8.73 -2.71
N ILE A 56 -0.23 -8.67 -2.56
CA ILE A 56 0.71 -8.31 -3.63
C ILE A 56 1.43 -9.59 -4.07
N ARG A 57 1.29 -9.96 -5.34
CA ARG A 57 1.94 -11.13 -5.93
C ARG A 57 3.07 -10.65 -6.84
N ALA A 58 4.30 -10.97 -6.46
CA ALA A 58 5.51 -10.58 -7.17
C ALA A 58 6.58 -11.67 -7.03
N GLY A 59 6.34 -12.84 -7.64
CA GLY A 59 7.10 -14.07 -7.40
C GLY A 59 6.80 -14.73 -6.04
N LYS A 60 6.76 -13.95 -4.95
CA LYS A 60 6.19 -14.34 -3.64
C LYS A 60 4.91 -13.56 -3.36
N SER A 61 3.98 -14.20 -2.66
CA SER A 61 2.73 -13.58 -2.20
C SER A 61 2.95 -12.87 -0.87
N HIS A 62 2.81 -11.56 -0.85
CA HIS A 62 2.81 -10.73 0.35
C HIS A 62 1.37 -10.37 0.71
N LYS A 63 0.95 -10.67 1.94
CA LYS A 63 -0.41 -10.40 2.43
C LYS A 63 -0.35 -9.36 3.54
N PHE A 64 -1.20 -8.35 3.42
CA PHE A 64 -1.37 -7.28 4.39
C PHE A 64 -2.84 -7.21 4.77
N THR A 65 -3.13 -7.15 6.06
CA THR A 65 -4.47 -6.93 6.60
C THR A 65 -4.56 -5.49 7.09
N ILE A 66 -5.17 -4.65 6.27
CA ILE A 66 -5.34 -3.22 6.54
C ILE A 66 -6.67 -3.02 7.27
N PRO A 67 -6.68 -2.51 8.51
CA PRO A 67 -7.92 -2.16 9.20
C PRO A 67 -8.60 -0.96 8.54
N GLU A 68 -9.93 -0.87 8.64
CA GLU A 68 -10.71 0.23 8.05
C GLU A 68 -10.21 1.62 8.46
N SER A 69 -9.76 1.75 9.71
CA SER A 69 -9.26 2.98 10.30
C SER A 69 -8.01 3.54 9.62
N GLU A 70 -7.26 2.71 8.90
CA GLU A 70 -6.04 3.12 8.20
C GLU A 70 -6.28 3.49 6.73
N VAL A 71 -7.49 3.24 6.21
CA VAL A 71 -7.80 3.50 4.81
C VAL A 71 -8.23 4.95 4.68
N PRO A 72 -7.48 5.80 3.94
CA PRO A 72 -7.90 7.17 3.69
C PRO A 72 -9.23 7.15 2.93
N ARG A 73 -10.21 7.92 3.44
CA ARG A 73 -11.51 8.16 2.79
C ARG A 73 -11.40 9.22 1.72
#